data_AF-A0A6N6PD29-F1
#
_entry.id   AF-A0A6N6PD29-F1
#
_cell.length_a   1.000
_cell.length_b   1.000
_cell.length_c   1.000
_cell.angle_alpha   90.00
_cell.angle_beta   90.00
_cell.angle_gamma   90.00
#
_symmetry.space_group_name_H-M   'P 1'
#
loop_
_entity.id
_entity.type
_entity.pdbx_description
1 polymer ?
#
loop_
_entity_poly.entity_id
_entity_poly.type
_entity_poly.pdbx_seq_one_letter_code
_entity_poly.pdbx_strand_id
1 'polypeptide(L)'
;MKTRSFLCFFCLLLPAAFGVPGAAEGPSPAEVKLRESVKALTLQVRAVENEKAGLSAEKDEAVAKAAALGEEIEKLKKEATDAKASGEIAKAEDETKRAAVVAELMAKEKSLAEWKKAHAEVTAQAKKFVEIGNAKEAERAKLAARVIVLDRQVADQKVKNAAMHKLGTEILSRYEKFGLGDVITRKEPFIGTTRVKFDTLIQNFSDGLADQKIKP
;
A
#
# COMPACT_ATOMS: atom_id res chain seq x y z
N MET A 1 -45.41 -14.60 -64.97
CA MET A 1 -46.63 -14.85 -65.75
C MET A 1 -46.72 -13.76 -66.80
N LYS A 2 -46.48 -14.13 -68.06
CA LYS A 2 -46.32 -13.24 -69.23
C LYS A 2 -47.61 -13.27 -70.04
N THR A 3 -48.24 -12.12 -70.26
CA THR A 3 -49.35 -11.96 -71.22
C THR A 3 -48.76 -11.86 -72.63
N ARG A 4 -49.06 -12.88 -73.44
CA ARG A 4 -48.86 -12.92 -74.89
C ARG A 4 -50.05 -12.21 -75.54
N SER A 5 -49.80 -11.28 -76.46
CA SER A 5 -50.77 -10.94 -77.50
C SER A 5 -50.07 -11.10 -78.84
N PHE A 6 -50.65 -11.97 -79.65
CA PHE A 6 -50.11 -12.48 -80.90
C PHE A 6 -51.08 -12.04 -82.00
N LEU A 7 -50.50 -11.71 -83.15
CA LEU A 7 -51.08 -11.84 -84.49
C LEU A 7 -52.21 -10.89 -84.94
N CYS A 8 -51.90 -10.11 -85.99
CA CYS A 8 -52.67 -10.17 -87.23
C CYS A 8 -51.77 -9.78 -88.41
N PHE A 9 -51.57 -10.74 -89.30
CA PHE A 9 -50.70 -10.72 -90.48
C PHE A 9 -51.58 -11.13 -91.67
N PHE A 10 -51.88 -10.22 -92.59
CA PHE A 10 -52.52 -10.47 -93.90
C PHE A 10 -52.60 -9.12 -94.65
N CYS A 11 -52.34 -8.90 -95.93
CA CYS A 11 -51.86 -9.72 -97.05
C CYS A 11 -51.40 -8.77 -98.17
N LEU A 12 -50.27 -9.09 -98.78
CA LEU A 12 -49.95 -9.05 -100.22
C LEU A 12 -51.03 -8.53 -101.21
N LEU A 13 -50.71 -7.53 -102.04
CA LEU A 13 -50.71 -7.61 -103.53
C LEU A 13 -50.35 -6.28 -104.22
N LEU A 14 -49.22 -6.28 -104.96
CA LEU A 14 -48.97 -5.51 -106.20
C LEU A 14 -49.64 -6.29 -107.38
N PRO A 15 -49.83 -5.79 -108.62
CA PRO A 15 -49.43 -4.50 -109.23
C PRO A 15 -50.49 -3.86 -110.17
N ALA A 16 -50.21 -2.66 -110.71
CA ALA A 16 -50.29 -2.31 -112.15
C ALA A 16 -50.58 -0.82 -112.41
N ALA A 17 -49.86 -0.32 -113.42
CA ALA A 17 -49.83 1.03 -113.95
C ALA A 17 -51.18 1.67 -114.28
N PHE A 18 -51.31 2.97 -114.01
CA PHE A 18 -51.95 3.93 -114.91
C PHE A 18 -51.30 5.30 -114.69
N GLY A 19 -50.69 5.83 -115.75
CA GLY A 19 -50.23 7.21 -115.79
C GLY A 19 -51.32 8.12 -116.34
N VAL A 20 -51.48 9.31 -115.73
CA VAL A 20 -51.88 10.56 -116.39
C VAL A 20 -51.19 11.71 -115.64
N PRO A 21 -50.51 12.65 -116.34
CA PRO A 21 -49.88 13.81 -115.74
C PRO A 21 -50.89 14.96 -115.61
N GLY A 22 -50.77 15.80 -114.58
CA GLY A 22 -51.66 16.95 -114.44
C GLY A 22 -51.36 17.87 -113.28
N ALA A 23 -50.65 18.95 -113.60
CA ALA A 23 -50.66 20.27 -112.99
C ALA A 23 -50.10 20.47 -111.57
N ALA A 24 -49.06 21.30 -111.54
CA ALA A 24 -48.50 21.97 -110.39
C ALA A 24 -49.45 23.07 -109.87
N GLU A 25 -49.56 23.16 -108.55
CA GLU A 25 -49.98 24.36 -107.83
C GLU A 25 -48.93 24.61 -106.74
N GLY A 26 -48.30 25.78 -106.78
CA GLY A 26 -47.22 26.16 -105.85
C GLY A 26 -47.77 26.35 -104.43
N PRO A 27 -46.96 26.10 -103.39
CA PRO A 27 -47.43 26.08 -102.01
C PRO A 27 -47.94 27.46 -101.60
N SER A 28 -49.13 27.52 -101.02
CA SER A 28 -49.71 28.76 -100.52
C SER A 28 -48.84 29.36 -99.40
N PRO A 29 -48.86 30.69 -99.17
CA PRO A 29 -48.13 31.35 -98.06
C PRO A 29 -48.48 30.79 -96.67
N ALA A 30 -49.63 30.13 -96.54
CA ALA A 30 -50.06 29.43 -95.33
C ALA A 30 -49.30 28.10 -95.12
N GLU A 31 -49.01 27.35 -96.18
CA GLU A 31 -48.29 26.07 -96.11
C GLU A 31 -46.82 26.23 -95.74
N VAL A 32 -46.17 27.31 -96.18
CA VAL A 32 -44.78 27.62 -95.79
C VAL A 32 -44.70 27.92 -94.29
N LYS A 33 -45.62 28.74 -93.76
CA LYS A 33 -45.73 29.03 -92.33
C LYS A 33 -46.04 27.79 -91.49
N LEU A 34 -46.88 26.87 -92.00
CA LEU A 34 -47.16 25.57 -91.38
C LEU A 34 -45.92 24.66 -91.36
N ARG A 35 -45.11 24.65 -92.42
CA ARG A 35 -43.86 23.88 -92.43
C ARG A 35 -42.82 24.47 -91.47
N GLU A 36 -42.71 25.79 -91.38
CA GLU A 36 -41.83 26.46 -90.42
C GLU A 36 -42.28 26.23 -88.97
N SER A 37 -43.58 26.30 -88.68
CA SER A 37 -44.11 26.00 -87.35
C SER A 37 -43.93 24.53 -86.95
N VAL A 38 -44.10 23.59 -87.89
CA VAL A 38 -43.81 22.17 -87.66
C VAL A 38 -42.31 21.95 -87.39
N LYS A 39 -41.41 22.63 -88.11
CA LYS A 39 -39.96 22.56 -87.84
C LYS A 39 -39.61 23.15 -86.47
N ALA A 40 -40.18 24.29 -86.11
CA ALA A 40 -39.99 24.92 -84.80
C ALA A 40 -40.51 24.02 -83.66
N LEU A 41 -41.70 23.42 -83.83
CA LEU A 41 -42.27 22.47 -82.88
C LEU A 41 -41.42 21.20 -82.77
N THR A 42 -40.85 20.71 -83.88
CA THR A 42 -39.95 19.54 -83.86
C THR A 42 -38.65 19.83 -83.11
N LEU A 43 -38.08 21.04 -83.28
CA LEU A 43 -36.90 21.47 -82.51
C LEU A 43 -37.23 21.63 -81.02
N GLN A 44 -38.40 22.15 -80.69
CA GLN A 44 -38.87 22.25 -79.31
C GLN A 44 -39.09 20.88 -78.66
N VAL A 45 -39.67 19.92 -79.39
CA VAL A 45 -39.81 18.53 -78.92
C VAL A 45 -38.43 17.91 -78.66
N ARG A 46 -37.46 18.07 -79.57
CA ARG A 46 -36.09 17.58 -79.34
C ARG A 46 -35.39 18.26 -78.17
N ALA A 47 -35.59 19.56 -77.97
CA ALA A 47 -35.04 20.30 -76.83
C ALA A 47 -35.64 19.78 -75.50
N VAL A 48 -36.96 19.60 -75.44
CA VAL A 48 -37.66 19.04 -74.27
C VAL A 48 -37.29 17.57 -74.05
N GLU A 49 -37.07 16.78 -75.10
CA GLU A 49 -36.57 15.40 -74.97
C GLU A 49 -35.15 15.35 -74.41
N ASN A 50 -34.27 16.25 -74.84
CA ASN A 50 -32.92 16.38 -74.29
C ASN A 50 -32.93 16.87 -72.83
N GLU A 51 -33.78 17.85 -72.49
CA GLU A 51 -33.97 18.31 -71.11
C GLU A 51 -34.54 17.19 -70.23
N LYS A 52 -35.51 16.42 -70.72
CA LYS A 52 -36.07 15.26 -70.01
C LYS A 52 -35.02 14.18 -69.80
N ALA A 53 -34.17 13.91 -70.79
CA ALA A 53 -33.07 12.97 -70.66
C ALA A 53 -32.04 13.46 -69.61
N GLY A 54 -31.70 14.76 -69.62
CA GLY A 54 -30.82 15.39 -68.63
C GLY A 54 -31.40 15.32 -67.21
N LEU A 55 -32.64 15.74 -67.03
CA LEU A 55 -33.34 15.68 -65.73
C LEU A 55 -33.54 14.24 -65.23
N SER A 56 -33.74 13.27 -66.13
CA SER A 56 -33.81 11.85 -65.75
C SER A 56 -32.46 11.37 -65.23
N ALA A 57 -31.36 11.72 -65.91
CA ALA A 57 -30.02 11.36 -65.48
C ALA A 57 -29.66 12.02 -64.13
N GLU A 58 -29.98 13.30 -63.95
CA GLU A 58 -29.78 14.01 -62.67
C GLU A 58 -30.62 13.42 -61.55
N LYS A 59 -31.86 13.00 -61.84
CA LYS A 59 -32.73 12.33 -60.88
C LYS A 59 -32.16 10.97 -60.46
N ASP A 60 -31.69 10.18 -61.42
CA ASP A 60 -31.10 8.87 -61.14
C ASP A 60 -29.80 9.02 -60.31
N GLU A 61 -28.99 10.04 -60.60
CA GLU A 61 -27.80 10.39 -59.81
C GLU A 61 -28.16 10.88 -58.40
N ALA A 62 -29.19 11.71 -58.25
CA ALA A 62 -29.68 12.18 -56.96
C ALA A 62 -30.27 11.05 -56.11
N VAL A 63 -31.01 10.12 -56.73
CA VAL A 63 -31.53 8.91 -56.07
C VAL A 63 -30.39 7.99 -55.64
N ALA A 64 -29.36 7.80 -56.47
CA ALA A 64 -28.18 7.02 -56.11
C ALA A 64 -27.41 7.66 -54.93
N LYS A 65 -27.22 8.98 -54.94
CA LYS A 65 -26.59 9.73 -53.83
C LYS A 65 -27.41 9.66 -52.55
N ALA A 66 -28.73 9.79 -52.64
CA ALA A 66 -29.62 9.68 -51.48
C ALA A 66 -29.60 8.26 -50.87
N ALA A 67 -29.54 7.22 -51.71
CA ALA A 67 -29.38 5.85 -51.24
C ALA A 67 -28.02 5.65 -50.54
N ALA A 68 -26.92 6.12 -51.13
CA ALA A 68 -25.58 6.02 -50.55
C ALA A 68 -25.46 6.77 -49.20
N LEU A 69 -25.98 8.00 -49.13
CA LEU A 69 -26.02 8.77 -47.87
C LEU A 69 -26.92 8.11 -46.83
N GLY A 70 -28.03 7.48 -47.25
CA GLY A 70 -28.88 6.69 -46.36
C GLY A 70 -28.15 5.51 -45.73
N GLU A 71 -27.37 4.77 -46.51
CA GLU A 71 -26.53 3.68 -46.01
C GLU A 71 -25.42 4.18 -45.06
N GLU A 72 -24.77 5.31 -45.39
CA GLU A 72 -23.74 5.91 -44.55
C GLU A 72 -24.30 6.42 -43.22
N ILE A 73 -25.49 7.05 -43.22
CA ILE A 73 -26.17 7.48 -42.00
C ILE A 73 -26.52 6.28 -41.12
N GLU A 74 -27.03 5.18 -41.69
CA GLU A 74 -27.36 3.99 -40.90
C GLU A 74 -26.11 3.30 -40.36
N LYS A 75 -25.00 3.30 -41.11
CA LYS A 75 -23.70 2.81 -40.62
C LYS A 75 -23.18 3.68 -39.48
N LEU A 76 -23.16 5.00 -39.65
CA LEU A 76 -22.70 5.95 -38.62
C LEU A 76 -23.57 5.91 -37.36
N LYS A 77 -24.89 5.71 -37.50
CA LYS A 77 -25.78 5.51 -36.35
C LYS A 77 -25.43 4.25 -35.57
N LYS A 78 -25.18 3.12 -36.26
CA LYS A 78 -24.76 1.87 -35.61
C LYS A 78 -23.42 2.03 -34.90
N GLU A 79 -22.43 2.63 -35.56
CA GLU A 79 -21.12 2.90 -34.95
C GLU A 79 -21.24 3.83 -33.74
N ALA A 80 -22.11 4.85 -33.79
CA ALA A 80 -22.35 5.73 -32.66
C ALA A 80 -23.06 5.02 -31.48
N THR A 81 -23.99 4.09 -31.74
CA THR A 81 -24.62 3.31 -30.67
C THR A 81 -23.65 2.33 -30.05
N ASP A 82 -22.84 1.66 -30.86
CA ASP A 82 -21.84 0.69 -30.39
C ASP A 82 -20.73 1.39 -29.59
N ALA A 83 -20.25 2.53 -30.09
CA ALA A 83 -19.26 3.35 -29.39
C ALA A 83 -19.80 3.85 -28.04
N LYS A 84 -21.07 4.30 -27.97
CA LYS A 84 -21.69 4.69 -26.70
C LYS A 84 -21.78 3.52 -25.72
N ALA A 85 -22.26 2.36 -26.16
CA ALA A 85 -22.36 1.17 -25.33
C ALA A 85 -20.98 0.73 -24.80
N SER A 86 -19.96 0.70 -25.66
CA SER A 86 -18.59 0.38 -25.25
C SER A 86 -18.00 1.42 -24.27
N GLY A 87 -18.33 2.70 -24.46
CA GLY A 87 -17.87 3.78 -23.60
C GLY A 87 -18.50 3.74 -22.20
N GLU A 88 -19.77 3.35 -22.10
CA GLU A 88 -20.46 3.14 -20.83
C GLU A 88 -19.90 1.92 -20.08
N ILE A 89 -19.63 0.81 -20.78
CA ILE A 89 -18.99 -0.37 -20.20
C ILE A 89 -17.58 -0.01 -19.69
N ALA A 90 -16.77 0.67 -20.51
CA ALA A 90 -15.42 1.09 -20.11
C ALA A 90 -15.42 2.00 -18.88
N LYS A 91 -16.37 2.95 -18.79
CA LYS A 91 -16.53 3.81 -17.60
C LYS A 91 -16.90 3.00 -16.37
N ALA A 92 -17.84 2.07 -16.48
CA ALA A 92 -18.24 1.21 -15.36
C ALA A 92 -17.07 0.32 -14.89
N GLU A 93 -16.28 -0.21 -15.82
CA GLU A 93 -15.05 -0.95 -15.49
C GLU A 93 -14.00 -0.07 -14.80
N ASP A 94 -13.81 1.16 -15.27
CA ASP A 94 -12.85 2.08 -14.66
C ASP A 94 -13.29 2.51 -13.25
N GLU A 95 -14.59 2.74 -13.03
CA GLU A 95 -15.14 3.05 -11.72
C GLU A 95 -14.97 1.88 -10.74
N THR A 96 -15.26 0.66 -11.18
CA THR A 96 -15.06 -0.54 -10.36
C THR A 96 -13.59 -0.79 -10.03
N LYS A 97 -12.67 -0.64 -11.01
CA LYS A 97 -11.22 -0.72 -10.80
C LYS A 97 -10.75 0.35 -9.81
N ARG A 98 -11.20 1.60 -9.95
CA ARG A 98 -10.88 2.70 -9.02
C ARG A 98 -11.38 2.40 -7.61
N ALA A 99 -12.61 1.92 -7.47
CA ALA A 99 -13.18 1.55 -6.17
C ALA A 99 -12.36 0.42 -5.51
N ALA A 100 -11.94 -0.58 -6.28
CA ALA A 100 -11.09 -1.66 -5.78
C ALA A 100 -9.71 -1.14 -5.32
N VAL A 101 -9.05 -0.29 -6.11
CA VAL A 101 -7.75 0.31 -5.74
C VAL A 101 -7.88 1.16 -4.48
N VAL A 102 -8.94 1.97 -4.35
CA VAL A 102 -9.19 2.78 -3.16
C VAL A 102 -9.42 1.88 -1.93
N ALA A 103 -10.18 0.79 -2.08
CA ALA A 103 -10.41 -0.16 -1.00
C ALA A 103 -9.09 -0.85 -0.56
N GLU A 104 -8.25 -1.25 -1.50
CA GLU A 104 -6.93 -1.81 -1.21
C GLU A 104 -6.00 -0.80 -0.52
N LEU A 105 -5.99 0.46 -0.97
CA LEU A 105 -5.20 1.51 -0.34
C LEU A 105 -5.64 1.73 1.11
N MET A 106 -6.96 1.83 1.35
CA MET A 106 -7.52 1.97 2.70
C MET A 106 -7.17 0.76 3.59
N ALA A 107 -7.18 -0.46 3.05
CA ALA A 107 -6.78 -1.65 3.78
C ALA A 107 -5.27 -1.64 4.12
N LYS A 108 -4.42 -1.24 3.16
CA LYS A 108 -2.97 -1.11 3.36
C LYS A 108 -2.64 -0.01 4.37
N GLU A 109 -3.31 1.13 4.32
CA GLU A 109 -3.13 2.22 5.28
C GLU A 109 -3.48 1.79 6.71
N LYS A 110 -4.59 1.06 6.89
CA LYS A 110 -4.96 0.47 8.18
C LYS A 110 -3.90 -0.50 8.68
N SER A 111 -3.47 -1.44 7.83
CA SER A 111 -2.43 -2.42 8.18
C SER A 111 -1.10 -1.73 8.52
N LEU A 112 -0.73 -0.69 7.79
CA LEU A 112 0.48 0.10 8.04
C LEU A 112 0.38 0.86 9.37
N ALA A 113 -0.78 1.43 9.70
CA ALA A 113 -1.02 2.07 10.98
C ALA A 113 -0.93 1.08 12.16
N GLU A 114 -1.55 -0.11 12.01
CA GLU A 114 -1.45 -1.19 13.00
C GLU A 114 -0.01 -1.67 13.18
N TRP A 115 0.71 -1.87 12.08
CA TRP A 115 2.11 -2.29 12.12
C TRP A 115 3.00 -1.23 12.78
N LYS A 116 2.82 0.05 12.47
CA LYS A 116 3.53 1.15 13.13
C LYS A 116 3.26 1.17 14.63
N LYS A 117 2.00 0.98 15.05
CA LYS A 117 1.63 0.93 16.46
C LYS A 117 2.29 -0.26 17.17
N ALA A 118 2.18 -1.46 16.59
CA ALA A 118 2.80 -2.66 17.13
C ALA A 118 4.33 -2.51 17.23
N HIS A 119 4.97 -1.96 16.20
CA HIS A 119 6.41 -1.71 16.20
C HIS A 119 6.81 -0.71 17.30
N ALA A 120 6.05 0.37 17.49
CA ALA A 120 6.29 1.34 18.56
C ALA A 120 6.13 0.70 19.95
N GLU A 121 5.11 -0.13 20.15
CA GLU A 121 4.88 -0.87 21.39
C GLU A 121 6.02 -1.84 21.69
N VAL A 122 6.45 -2.65 20.72
CA VAL A 122 7.59 -3.58 20.87
C VAL A 122 8.87 -2.81 21.20
N THR A 123 9.12 -1.69 20.52
CA THR A 123 10.30 -0.85 20.79
C THR A 123 10.26 -0.26 22.21
N ALA A 124 9.09 0.20 22.66
CA ALA A 124 8.91 0.72 24.01
C ALA A 124 9.09 -0.37 25.07
N GLN A 125 8.56 -1.57 24.83
CA GLN A 125 8.74 -2.72 25.71
C GLN A 125 10.21 -3.15 25.77
N ALA A 126 10.89 -3.23 24.63
CA ALA A 126 12.31 -3.57 24.57
C ALA A 126 13.16 -2.59 25.39
N LYS A 127 12.90 -1.28 25.29
CA LYS A 127 13.58 -0.26 26.12
C LYS A 127 13.33 -0.49 27.62
N LYS A 128 12.08 -0.75 28.02
CA LYS A 128 11.74 -1.06 29.42
C LYS A 128 12.45 -2.32 29.93
N PHE A 129 12.53 -3.37 29.12
CA PHE A 129 13.24 -4.60 29.49
C PHE A 129 14.74 -4.37 29.67
N VAL A 130 15.36 -3.57 28.80
CA VAL A 130 16.77 -3.18 28.94
C VAL A 130 17.00 -2.36 30.20
N GLU A 131 16.14 -1.38 30.50
CA GLU A 131 16.22 -0.59 31.74
C GLU A 131 16.09 -1.46 33.00
N ILE A 132 15.11 -2.37 33.02
CA ILE A 132 14.93 -3.32 34.12
C ILE A 132 16.14 -4.25 34.25
N GLY A 133 16.69 -4.73 33.13
CA GLY A 133 17.89 -5.56 33.09
C GLY A 133 19.09 -4.84 33.72
N ASN A 134 19.35 -3.61 33.29
CA ASN A 134 20.43 -2.78 33.80
C ASN A 134 20.26 -2.46 35.29
N ALA A 135 19.04 -2.14 35.73
CA ALA A 135 18.76 -1.89 37.15
C ALA A 135 19.00 -3.13 38.01
N LYS A 136 18.55 -4.32 37.53
CA LYS A 136 18.81 -5.58 38.24
C LYS A 136 20.29 -5.92 38.30
N GLU A 137 21.04 -5.68 37.23
CA GLU A 137 22.47 -5.94 37.21
C GLU A 137 23.23 -4.98 38.14
N ALA A 138 22.84 -3.71 38.19
CA ALA A 138 23.38 -2.76 39.15
C ALA A 138 23.11 -3.17 40.60
N GLU A 139 21.89 -3.65 40.91
CA GLU A 139 21.57 -4.17 42.25
C GLU A 139 22.34 -5.46 42.58
N ARG A 140 22.53 -6.37 41.61
CA ARG A 140 23.38 -7.56 41.79
C ARG A 140 24.82 -7.16 42.10
N ALA A 141 25.38 -6.20 41.36
CA ALA A 141 26.73 -5.70 41.61
C ALA A 141 26.87 -5.07 43.01
N LYS A 142 25.89 -4.25 43.44
CA LYS A 142 25.86 -3.69 44.80
C LYS A 142 25.76 -4.77 45.87
N LEU A 143 24.91 -5.79 45.67
CA LEU A 143 24.77 -6.90 46.61
C LEU A 143 26.06 -7.73 46.68
N ALA A 144 26.68 -8.05 45.54
CA ALA A 144 27.96 -8.74 45.50
C ALA A 144 29.06 -7.97 46.24
N ALA A 145 29.14 -6.65 46.05
CA ALA A 145 30.07 -5.80 46.79
C ALA A 145 29.80 -5.81 48.31
N ARG A 146 28.52 -5.74 48.72
CA ARG A 146 28.13 -5.83 50.14
C ARG A 146 28.51 -7.18 50.75
N VAL A 147 28.30 -8.28 50.04
CA VAL A 147 28.70 -9.63 50.49
C VAL A 147 30.20 -9.68 50.74
N ILE A 148 31.03 -9.17 49.83
CA ILE A 148 32.49 -9.13 50.02
C ILE A 148 32.89 -8.34 51.27
N VAL A 149 32.26 -7.18 51.50
CA VAL A 149 32.53 -6.37 52.70
C VAL A 149 32.11 -7.11 53.96
N LEU A 150 30.92 -7.70 53.98
CA LEU A 150 30.42 -8.47 55.11
C LEU A 150 31.29 -9.70 55.40
N ASP A 151 31.73 -10.43 54.38
CA ASP A 151 32.61 -11.59 54.54
C ASP A 151 33.95 -11.19 55.16
N ARG A 152 34.53 -10.06 54.74
CA ARG A 152 35.75 -9.51 55.36
C ARG A 152 35.50 -9.12 56.81
N GLN A 153 34.41 -8.43 57.10
CA GLN A 153 34.04 -8.06 58.48
C GLN A 153 33.86 -9.29 59.35
N VAL A 154 33.17 -10.33 58.88
CA VAL A 154 32.99 -11.58 59.62
C VAL A 154 34.31 -12.30 59.83
N ALA A 155 35.20 -12.33 58.83
CA ALA A 155 36.53 -12.92 58.97
C ALA A 155 37.36 -12.18 60.04
N ASP A 156 37.39 -10.85 59.99
CA ASP A 156 38.10 -10.02 60.97
C ASP A 156 37.52 -10.20 62.38
N GLN A 157 36.20 -10.23 62.50
CA GLN A 157 35.52 -10.45 63.77
C GLN A 157 35.81 -11.84 64.34
N LYS A 158 35.88 -12.89 63.50
CA LYS A 158 36.26 -14.24 63.93
C LYS A 158 37.70 -14.27 64.47
N VAL A 159 38.64 -13.61 63.78
CA VAL A 159 40.04 -13.50 64.23
C VAL A 159 40.11 -12.78 65.57
N LYS A 160 39.42 -11.65 65.72
CA LYS A 160 39.37 -10.89 66.98
C LYS A 160 38.73 -11.66 68.12
N ASN A 161 37.65 -12.40 67.84
CA ASN A 161 37.00 -13.24 68.84
C ASN A 161 37.95 -14.36 69.33
N ALA A 162 38.63 -15.04 68.41
CA ALA A 162 39.62 -16.05 68.77
C ALA A 162 40.76 -15.46 69.61
N ALA A 163 41.23 -14.25 69.26
CA ALA A 163 42.25 -13.54 70.02
C ALA A 163 41.76 -13.14 71.43
N MET A 164 40.54 -12.61 71.57
CA MET A 164 39.94 -12.33 72.88
C MET A 164 39.79 -13.60 73.72
N HIS A 165 39.32 -14.70 73.14
CA HIS A 165 39.17 -15.96 73.84
C HIS A 165 40.51 -16.48 74.36
N LYS A 166 41.56 -16.40 73.53
CA LYS A 166 42.92 -16.75 73.93
C LYS A 166 43.42 -15.87 75.09
N LEU A 167 43.23 -14.56 75.00
CA LEU A 167 43.60 -13.61 76.06
C LEU A 167 42.85 -13.90 77.38
N GLY A 168 41.54 -14.13 77.32
CA GLY A 168 40.72 -14.49 78.48
C GLY A 168 41.15 -15.82 79.12
N THR A 169 41.52 -16.81 78.31
CA THR A 169 42.04 -18.10 78.80
C THR A 169 43.40 -17.92 79.46
N GLU A 170 44.27 -17.04 78.93
CA GLU A 170 45.56 -16.71 79.56
C GLU A 170 45.36 -16.04 80.93
N ILE A 171 44.42 -15.08 81.03
CA ILE A 171 44.07 -14.43 82.30
C ILE A 171 43.62 -15.47 83.34
N LEU A 172 42.69 -16.35 82.97
CA LEU A 172 42.19 -17.41 83.86
C LEU A 172 43.31 -18.35 84.31
N SER A 173 44.16 -18.81 83.38
CA SER A 173 45.28 -19.71 83.71
C SER A 173 46.31 -19.03 84.64
N ARG A 174 46.58 -17.74 84.45
CA ARG A 174 47.45 -17.00 85.38
C ARG A 174 46.82 -16.83 86.76
N TYR A 175 45.52 -16.55 86.83
CA TYR A 175 44.80 -16.45 88.09
C TYR A 175 44.79 -17.78 88.86
N GLU A 176 44.56 -18.91 88.18
CA GLU A 176 44.64 -20.26 88.76
C GLU A 176 46.03 -20.56 89.36
N LYS A 177 47.10 -20.26 88.61
CA LYS A 177 48.49 -20.47 89.08
C LYS A 177 48.83 -19.58 90.27
N PHE A 178 48.36 -18.33 90.28
CA PHE A 178 48.54 -17.39 91.39
C PHE A 178 47.76 -17.83 92.65
N GLY A 179 46.60 -18.49 92.48
CA GLY A 179 45.79 -19.01 93.58
C GLY A 179 46.37 -20.27 94.25
N LEU A 180 47.02 -21.14 93.48
CA LEU A 180 47.49 -22.44 93.98
C LEU A 180 48.93 -22.39 94.55
N GLY A 181 49.81 -21.53 94.03
CA GLY A 181 51.21 -21.43 94.47
C GLY A 181 51.47 -20.36 95.54
N ASP A 182 50.89 -19.17 95.38
CA ASP A 182 51.24 -18.01 96.22
C ASP A 182 50.50 -17.96 97.57
N VAL A 183 49.47 -18.78 97.79
CA VAL A 183 48.79 -18.86 99.10
C VAL A 183 49.66 -19.64 100.11
N ILE A 184 50.54 -20.53 99.62
CA ILE A 184 51.46 -21.29 100.48
C ILE A 184 52.69 -20.44 100.86
N THR A 185 53.05 -19.43 100.05
CA THR A 185 54.22 -18.54 100.28
C THR A 185 53.88 -17.17 100.90
N ARG A 186 52.62 -16.72 100.87
CA ARG A 186 52.16 -15.42 101.44
C ARG A 186 51.90 -15.48 102.94
N LYS A 187 52.96 -15.39 103.74
CA LYS A 187 52.88 -14.76 105.07
C LYS A 187 53.43 -13.32 105.12
N GLU A 188 53.86 -12.76 103.99
CA GLU A 188 54.39 -11.40 103.92
C GLU A 188 53.49 -10.44 103.12
N PRO A 189 53.32 -9.18 103.60
CA PRO A 189 52.47 -8.17 102.99
C PRO A 189 53.00 -7.73 101.62
N PHE A 190 52.11 -7.51 100.66
CA PHE A 190 52.43 -7.11 99.29
C PHE A 190 53.41 -5.92 99.23
N ILE A 191 54.68 -6.21 98.94
CA ILE A 191 55.73 -5.21 98.76
C ILE A 191 55.46 -4.43 97.46
N GLY A 192 55.77 -3.13 97.41
CA GLY A 192 55.40 -2.24 96.29
C GLY A 192 55.81 -2.71 94.89
N THR A 193 56.87 -3.51 94.77
CA THR A 193 57.33 -4.10 93.51
C THR A 193 56.34 -5.14 92.95
N THR A 194 55.67 -5.92 93.81
CA THR A 194 54.66 -6.90 93.42
C THR A 194 53.37 -6.21 92.96
N ARG A 195 53.03 -5.07 93.58
CA ARG A 195 51.89 -4.23 93.17
C ARG A 195 52.09 -3.64 91.78
N VAL A 196 53.26 -3.06 91.50
CA VAL A 196 53.59 -2.52 90.17
C VAL A 196 53.54 -3.61 89.09
N LYS A 197 54.01 -4.82 89.39
CA LYS A 197 53.91 -5.97 88.46
C LYS A 197 52.44 -6.35 88.18
N PHE A 198 51.58 -6.30 89.19
CA PHE A 198 50.14 -6.56 89.02
C PHE A 198 49.46 -5.47 88.19
N ASP A 199 49.73 -4.20 88.49
CA ASP A 199 49.18 -3.06 87.76
C ASP A 199 49.60 -3.10 86.28
N THR A 200 50.87 -3.44 86.00
CA THR A 200 51.38 -3.65 84.63
C THR A 200 50.65 -4.79 83.92
N LEU A 201 50.35 -5.87 84.63
CA LEU A 201 49.64 -7.02 84.07
C LEU A 201 48.18 -6.67 83.71
N ILE A 202 47.49 -5.97 84.62
CA ILE A 202 46.13 -5.47 84.41
C ILE A 202 46.09 -4.53 83.21
N GLN A 203 47.07 -3.63 83.10
CA GLN A 203 47.17 -2.70 81.98
C GLN A 203 47.37 -3.45 80.65
N ASN A 204 48.31 -4.39 80.57
CA ASN A 204 48.53 -5.19 79.36
C ASN A 204 47.28 -5.97 78.92
N PHE A 205 46.52 -6.53 79.87
CA PHE A 205 45.26 -7.23 79.56
C PHE A 205 44.13 -6.28 79.18
N SER A 206 44.04 -5.12 79.82
CA SER A 206 43.11 -4.06 79.45
C SER A 206 43.34 -3.57 78.02
N ASP A 207 44.61 -3.31 77.67
CA ASP A 207 45.02 -2.88 76.34
C ASP A 207 44.74 -3.98 75.30
N GLY A 208 45.04 -5.24 75.61
CA GLY A 208 44.74 -6.38 74.75
C GLY A 208 43.22 -6.59 74.51
N LEU A 209 42.38 -6.37 75.52
CA LEU A 209 40.92 -6.41 75.37
C LEU A 209 40.39 -5.22 74.55
N ALA A 210 40.98 -4.03 74.74
CA ALA A 210 40.62 -2.84 73.99
C ALA A 210 40.95 -2.98 72.49
N ASP A 211 42.11 -3.56 72.17
CA ASP A 211 42.57 -3.79 70.79
C ASP A 211 41.68 -4.77 70.01
N GLN A 212 41.16 -5.80 70.70
CA GLN A 212 40.31 -6.82 70.07
C GLN A 212 38.82 -6.45 70.02
N LYS A 213 38.42 -5.34 70.65
CA LYS A 213 37.03 -4.87 70.62
C LYS A 213 36.58 -4.56 69.20
N ILE A 214 35.41 -5.10 68.81
CA ILE A 214 34.79 -4.79 67.52
C ILE A 214 34.29 -3.34 67.58
N LYS A 215 34.76 -2.50 66.66
CA LYS A 215 34.32 -1.11 66.51
C LYS A 215 33.17 -1.06 65.49
N PRO A 216 32.13 -0.22 65.73
CA PRO A 216 31.00 -0.08 64.82
C PRO A 216 31.39 0.56 63.49
#